data_AF-A0A4R6EK69-F1
#
_entry.id   AF-A0A4R6EK69-F1
#
_cell.length_a   1.000
_cell.length_b   1.000
_cell.length_c   1.000
_cell.angle_alpha   90.00
_cell.angle_beta   90.00
_cell.angle_gamma   90.00
#
_symmetry.space_group_name_H-M   'P 1'
#
loop_
_entity.id
_entity.type
_entity.pdbx_description
1 polymer ?
#
loop_
_entity_poly.entity_id
_entity_poly.type
_entity_poly.pdbx_seq_one_letter_code
_entity_poly.pdbx_strand_id
1 'polypeptide(L)'
;MDAASAREQSLSSHLALVACRDGHGNSHLFNELMRTVYVAWFLQQDGYGSEPVAQFKTAEYAVEAALELAHLSNEWVLTEDALPVFERLLALHDSQLATAPLHKIIDAERRLRQFLAGTARSPVPEADQAGMP
;
A
#
# COMPACT_ATOMS: atom_id res chain seq x y z
N MET A 1 10.89 -1.72 -16.24
CA MET A 1 11.42 -1.65 -14.87
C MET A 1 12.53 -2.66 -14.79
N ASP A 2 13.73 -2.23 -14.41
CA ASP A 2 14.86 -3.12 -14.17
C ASP A 2 15.07 -3.28 -12.66
N ALA A 3 16.03 -4.12 -12.27
CA ALA A 3 16.31 -4.38 -10.86
C ALA A 3 16.78 -3.14 -10.08
N ALA A 4 17.32 -2.11 -10.75
CA ALA A 4 17.70 -0.86 -10.10
C ALA A 4 16.46 -0.02 -9.78
N SER A 5 15.55 0.13 -10.74
CA SER A 5 14.28 0.83 -10.52
C SER A 5 13.43 0.17 -9.43
N ALA A 6 13.41 -1.17 -9.36
CA ALA A 6 12.69 -1.90 -8.32
C ALA A 6 13.26 -1.63 -6.92
N ARG A 7 14.59 -1.57 -6.79
CA ARG A 7 15.27 -1.25 -5.52
C ARG A 7 15.03 0.21 -5.10
N GLU A 8 15.04 1.14 -6.05
CA GLU A 8 14.71 2.54 -5.77
C GLU A 8 13.27 2.70 -5.27
N GLN A 9 12.31 2.01 -5.88
CA GLN A 9 10.91 2.04 -5.44
C GLN A 9 10.73 1.42 -4.05
N SER A 10 11.38 0.28 -3.79
CA SER A 10 11.42 -0.35 -2.47
C SER A 10 11.98 0.63 -1.42
N LEU A 11 13.16 1.19 -1.68
CA LEU A 11 13.81 2.14 -0.77
C LEU A 11 12.92 3.35 -0.49
N SER A 12 12.31 3.93 -1.52
CA SER A 12 11.41 5.08 -1.38
C SER A 12 10.22 4.76 -0.47
N SER A 13 9.60 3.59 -0.66
CA SER A 13 8.47 3.15 0.18
C SER A 13 8.88 2.91 1.63
N HIS A 14 10.06 2.33 1.89
CA HIS A 14 10.59 2.14 3.25
C HIS A 14 10.96 3.48 3.91
N LEU A 15 11.55 4.42 3.17
CA LEU A 15 11.84 5.76 3.66
C LEU A 15 10.56 6.52 4.03
N ALA A 16 9.50 6.37 3.25
CA ALA A 16 8.19 6.96 3.57
C ALA A 16 7.64 6.42 4.89
N LEU A 17 7.76 5.11 5.15
CA LEU A 17 7.33 4.52 6.41
C LEU A 17 8.14 5.04 7.60
N VAL A 18 9.46 5.13 7.47
CA VAL A 18 10.34 5.65 8.53
C VAL A 18 10.01 7.11 8.85
N ALA A 19 9.82 7.94 7.82
CA ALA A 19 9.44 9.34 8.01
C ALA A 19 8.06 9.47 8.69
N CYS A 20 7.08 8.64 8.33
CA CYS A 20 5.78 8.61 9.00
C CYS A 20 5.88 8.16 10.47
N ARG A 21 6.74 7.18 10.78
CA ARG A 21 6.98 6.71 12.14
C ARG A 21 7.58 7.80 13.03
N ASP A 22 8.52 8.57 12.50
CA ASP A 22 9.24 9.59 13.26
C ASP A 22 8.46 10.94 13.32
N GLY A 23 7.17 10.94 12.96
CA GLY A 23 6.29 12.13 13.01
C GLY A 23 6.52 13.14 11.89
N HIS A 24 7.31 12.78 10.88
CA HIS A 24 7.58 13.59 9.69
C HIS A 24 6.74 13.18 8.48
N GLY A 25 5.58 12.55 8.74
CA GLY A 25 4.60 12.20 7.73
C GLY A 25 4.07 13.43 6.99
N ASN A 26 3.61 13.21 5.77
CA ASN A 26 2.88 14.22 5.00
C ASN A 26 2.01 13.52 3.94
N SER A 27 1.16 14.30 3.27
CA SER A 27 0.24 13.78 2.25
C SER A 27 0.93 13.00 1.13
N HIS A 28 2.14 13.40 0.73
CA HIS A 28 2.88 12.72 -0.32
C HIS A 28 3.37 11.35 0.13
N LEU A 29 3.96 11.25 1.32
CA LEU A 29 4.45 9.98 1.88
C LEU A 29 3.31 8.98 2.14
N PHE A 30 2.19 9.47 2.67
CA PHE A 30 0.99 8.63 2.85
C PHE A 30 0.42 8.14 1.51
N ASN A 31 0.41 9.00 0.49
CA ASN A 31 -0.01 8.62 -0.86
C ASN A 31 0.93 7.56 -1.46
N GLU A 32 2.22 7.69 -1.25
CA GLU A 32 3.23 6.72 -1.70
C GLU A 32 3.04 5.36 -1.03
N LEU A 33 2.86 5.33 0.29
CA LEU A 33 2.57 4.10 1.03
C LEU A 33 1.30 3.42 0.50
N MET A 34 0.21 4.16 0.32
CA MET A 34 -1.04 3.59 -0.20
C MET A 34 -0.92 3.12 -1.65
N ARG A 35 -0.19 3.84 -2.50
CA ARG A 35 0.13 3.39 -3.86
C ARG A 35 0.81 2.02 -3.81
N THR A 36 1.80 1.85 -2.95
CA THR A 36 2.51 0.57 -2.79
C THR A 36 1.58 -0.53 -2.29
N VAL A 37 0.74 -0.26 -1.29
CA VAL A 37 -0.27 -1.21 -0.77
C VAL A 37 -1.23 -1.67 -1.88
N TYR A 38 -1.74 -0.76 -2.71
CA TYR A 38 -2.67 -1.12 -3.79
C TYR A 38 -2.00 -1.87 -4.94
N VAL A 39 -0.78 -1.51 -5.32
CA VAL A 39 -0.02 -2.28 -6.32
C VAL A 39 0.23 -3.69 -5.78
N ALA A 40 0.60 -3.82 -4.51
CA ALA A 40 0.80 -5.11 -3.87
C ALA A 40 -0.49 -5.96 -3.85
N TRP A 41 -1.63 -5.33 -3.58
CA TRP A 41 -2.93 -5.99 -3.67
C TRP A 41 -3.21 -6.53 -5.09
N PHE A 42 -3.02 -5.72 -6.12
CA PHE A 42 -3.28 -6.15 -7.50
C PHE A 42 -2.32 -7.25 -7.97
N LEU A 43 -1.07 -7.22 -7.54
CA LEU A 43 -0.12 -8.29 -7.80
C LEU A 43 -0.49 -9.58 -7.06
N GLN A 44 -0.99 -9.47 -5.83
CA GLN A 44 -1.48 -10.63 -5.09
C GLN A 44 -2.70 -11.27 -5.75
N GLN A 45 -3.63 -10.45 -6.28
CA GLN A 45 -4.77 -10.94 -7.08
C GLN A 45 -4.31 -11.71 -8.33
N ASP A 46 -3.14 -11.37 -8.86
CA ASP A 46 -2.52 -12.03 -10.00
C ASP A 46 -1.63 -13.24 -9.58
N GLY A 47 -1.63 -13.62 -8.31
CA GLY A 47 -0.95 -14.79 -7.76
C GLY A 47 0.43 -14.54 -7.12
N TYR A 48 0.86 -13.28 -7.01
CA TYR A 48 2.16 -12.93 -6.45
C TYR A 48 2.02 -12.54 -4.97
N GLY A 49 1.82 -13.51 -4.09
CA GLY A 49 1.65 -13.26 -2.66
C GLY A 49 0.43 -13.93 -2.06
N SER A 50 0.31 -13.87 -0.74
CA SER A 50 -0.79 -14.52 -0.01
C SER A 50 -1.10 -13.84 1.32
N GLU A 51 -0.85 -12.53 1.43
CA GLU A 51 -1.15 -11.79 2.65
C GLU A 51 -2.66 -11.73 2.90
N PRO A 52 -3.13 -11.85 4.15
CA PRO A 52 -4.55 -11.76 4.45
C PRO A 52 -5.15 -10.43 3.98
N VAL A 53 -6.34 -10.46 3.37
CA VAL A 53 -7.09 -9.26 2.96
C VAL A 53 -7.22 -8.25 4.11
N ALA A 54 -7.39 -8.76 5.34
CA ALA A 54 -7.45 -7.96 6.55
C ALA A 54 -6.23 -7.03 6.72
N GLN A 55 -5.02 -7.44 6.32
CA GLN A 55 -3.83 -6.58 6.40
C GLN A 55 -3.95 -5.36 5.50
N PHE A 56 -4.41 -5.56 4.26
CA PHE A 56 -4.65 -4.45 3.32
C PHE A 56 -5.74 -3.51 3.84
N LYS A 57 -6.82 -4.06 4.41
CA LYS A 57 -7.90 -3.25 5.02
C LYS A 57 -7.43 -2.46 6.23
N THR A 58 -6.65 -3.07 7.12
CA THR A 58 -6.07 -2.36 8.26
C THR A 58 -5.19 -1.19 7.81
N ALA A 59 -4.41 -1.36 6.74
CA ALA A 59 -3.62 -0.26 6.16
C ALA A 59 -4.50 0.87 5.61
N GLU A 60 -5.60 0.56 4.91
CA GLU A 60 -6.57 1.55 4.44
C GLU A 60 -7.17 2.35 5.61
N TYR A 61 -7.70 1.66 6.62
CA TYR A 61 -8.30 2.33 7.78
C TYR A 61 -7.30 3.17 8.57
N ALA A 62 -6.05 2.71 8.70
CA ALA A 62 -5.01 3.47 9.37
C ALA A 62 -4.71 4.79 8.66
N VAL A 63 -4.70 4.79 7.31
CA VAL A 63 -4.48 6.01 6.53
C VAL A 63 -5.70 6.92 6.55
N GLU A 64 -6.91 6.37 6.50
CA GLU A 64 -8.15 7.16 6.67
C GLU A 64 -8.16 7.87 8.03
N ALA A 65 -7.87 7.16 9.12
CA ALA A 65 -7.77 7.74 10.46
C ALA A 65 -6.68 8.82 10.55
N ALA A 66 -5.52 8.60 9.92
CA ALA A 66 -4.44 9.58 9.88
C ALA A 66 -4.81 10.83 9.07
N LEU A 67 -5.57 10.68 7.98
CA LEU A 67 -6.08 11.80 7.19
C LEU A 67 -7.11 12.63 7.97
N GLU A 68 -7.99 11.98 8.72
CA GLU A 68 -8.95 12.65 9.61
C GLU A 68 -8.21 13.45 10.70
N LEU A 69 -7.20 12.84 11.33
CA LEU A 69 -6.35 13.53 12.31
C LEU A 69 -5.62 14.71 11.68
N ALA A 70 -5.02 14.53 10.50
CA ALA A 70 -4.34 15.59 9.78
C ALA A 70 -5.26 16.76 9.42
N HIS A 71 -6.54 16.48 9.11
CA HIS A 71 -7.52 17.53 8.85
C HIS A 71 -7.83 18.35 10.11
N LEU A 72 -7.88 17.70 11.28
CA LEU A 72 -8.24 18.35 12.55
C LEU A 72 -7.06 19.06 13.24
N SER A 73 -5.87 18.48 13.15
CA SER A 73 -4.70 18.86 13.96
C SER A 73 -3.49 19.28 13.13
N ASN A 74 -3.53 19.08 11.80
CA ASN A 74 -2.40 19.23 10.89
C ASN A 74 -1.21 18.29 11.23
N GLU A 75 -1.48 17.21 11.97
CA GLU A 75 -0.51 16.16 12.31
C GLU A 75 -0.69 14.94 11.41
N TRP A 76 0.42 14.41 10.88
CA TRP A 76 0.44 13.26 9.97
C TRP A 76 1.14 12.08 10.65
N VAL A 77 0.36 11.29 11.38
CA VAL A 77 0.88 10.22 12.23
C VAL A 77 0.16 8.91 11.92
N LEU A 78 0.94 7.85 11.68
CA LEU A 78 0.42 6.49 11.68
C LEU A 78 0.34 5.97 13.11
N THR A 79 -0.74 5.27 13.44
CA THR A 79 -0.84 4.60 14.74
C THR A 79 0.25 3.53 14.86
N GLU A 80 0.75 3.30 16.09
CA GLU A 80 1.79 2.29 16.32
C GLU A 80 1.35 0.90 15.87
N ASP A 81 0.06 0.58 16.01
CA ASP A 81 -0.53 -0.69 15.54
C ASP A 81 -0.55 -0.84 14.01
N ALA A 82 -0.50 0.27 13.26
CA ALA A 82 -0.46 0.25 11.80
C ALA A 82 0.95 0.01 11.25
N LEU A 83 2.01 0.34 12.00
CA LEU A 83 3.39 0.20 11.53
C LEU A 83 3.73 -1.24 11.14
N PRO A 84 3.46 -2.29 11.96
CA PRO A 84 3.75 -3.67 11.58
C PRO A 84 2.98 -4.13 10.34
N VAL A 85 1.79 -3.57 10.09
CA VAL A 85 0.99 -3.88 8.91
C VAL A 85 1.67 -3.31 7.66
N PHE A 86 2.10 -2.05 7.70
CA PHE A 86 2.85 -1.46 6.60
C PHE A 86 4.18 -2.18 6.36
N GLU A 87 4.95 -2.51 7.39
CA GLU A 87 6.20 -3.28 7.25
C GLU A 87 5.97 -4.60 6.51
N ARG A 88 4.90 -5.32 6.86
CA ARG A 88 4.55 -6.60 6.21
C ARG A 88 4.15 -6.41 4.74
N LEU A 89 3.32 -5.41 4.44
CA LEU A 89 2.87 -5.15 3.07
C LEU A 89 4.01 -4.63 2.18
N LEU A 90 4.96 -3.87 2.75
CA LEU A 90 6.18 -3.46 2.05
C LEU A 90 7.09 -4.67 1.76
N ALA A 91 7.29 -5.55 2.74
CA ALA A 91 8.06 -6.78 2.52
C ALA A 91 7.43 -7.70 1.46
N LEU A 92 6.08 -7.80 1.44
CA LEU A 92 5.37 -8.46 0.36
C LEU A 92 5.69 -7.80 -0.98
N HIS A 93 5.59 -6.47 -1.07
CA HIS A 93 5.84 -5.77 -2.31
C HIS A 93 7.27 -5.95 -2.83
N ASP A 94 8.26 -5.95 -1.94
CA ASP A 94 9.66 -6.23 -2.30
C ASP A 94 9.82 -7.62 -2.91
N SER A 95 9.17 -8.63 -2.31
CA SER A 95 9.15 -9.99 -2.86
C SER A 95 8.44 -10.07 -4.21
N GLN A 96 7.37 -9.30 -4.40
CA GLN A 96 6.66 -9.23 -5.67
C GLN A 96 7.53 -8.59 -6.76
N LEU A 97 8.23 -7.49 -6.46
CA LEU A 97 9.13 -6.85 -7.43
C LEU A 97 10.29 -7.75 -7.84
N ALA A 98 10.74 -8.64 -6.94
CA ALA A 98 11.79 -9.62 -7.24
C ALA A 98 11.32 -10.80 -8.10
N THR A 99 10.03 -11.13 -8.08
CA THR A 99 9.50 -12.38 -8.66
C THR A 99 8.51 -12.18 -9.81
N ALA A 100 7.76 -11.07 -9.79
CA ALA A 100 6.71 -10.81 -10.76
C ALA A 100 7.27 -10.36 -12.12
N PRO A 101 6.73 -10.86 -13.24
CA PRO A 101 7.05 -10.37 -14.56
C PRO A 101 6.72 -8.88 -14.71
N LEU A 102 7.55 -8.14 -15.44
CA LEU A 102 7.38 -6.69 -15.64
C LEU A 102 5.98 -6.31 -16.15
N HIS A 103 5.41 -7.10 -17.07
CA HIS A 103 4.08 -6.80 -17.60
C HIS A 103 2.99 -6.84 -16.51
N LYS A 104 3.13 -7.71 -15.50
CA LYS A 104 2.22 -7.76 -14.35
C LYS A 104 2.34 -6.54 -13.46
N ILE A 105 3.55 -6.05 -13.25
CA ILE A 105 3.78 -4.80 -12.51
C ILE A 105 3.14 -3.61 -13.26
N ILE A 106 3.36 -3.52 -14.57
CA ILE A 106 2.76 -2.46 -15.42
C ILE A 106 1.22 -2.52 -15.39
N ASP A 107 0.65 -3.72 -15.44
CA ASP A 107 -0.80 -3.91 -15.39
C ASP A 107 -1.37 -3.55 -14.01
N ALA A 108 -0.70 -3.91 -12.91
CA ALA A 108 -1.08 -3.51 -11.55
C ALA A 108 -1.08 -1.98 -11.39
N GLU A 109 -0.05 -1.29 -11.89
CA GLU A 109 -0.04 0.18 -11.89
C GLU A 109 -1.14 0.79 -12.76
N ARG A 110 -1.47 0.16 -13.89
CA ARG A 110 -2.57 0.62 -14.75
C ARG A 110 -3.90 0.50 -14.03
N ARG A 111 -4.15 -0.60 -13.33
CA ARG A 111 -5.33 -0.80 -12.48
C ARG A 111 -5.42 0.26 -11.39
N LEU A 112 -4.29 0.58 -10.74
CA LEU A 112 -4.23 1.67 -9.76
C LEU A 112 -4.59 3.02 -10.37
N ARG A 113 -4.01 3.39 -11.52
CA ARG A 113 -4.35 4.66 -12.20
C ARG A 113 -5.84 4.74 -12.57
N GLN A 114 -6.42 3.64 -13.03
CA GLN A 114 -7.86 3.57 -13.34
C GLN A 114 -8.72 3.74 -12.08
N PHE A 115 -8.32 3.12 -10.97
CA PHE A 115 -8.99 3.29 -9.68
C PHE A 115 -8.94 4.75 -9.21
N LEU A 116 -7.75 5.37 -9.22
CA LEU A 116 -7.57 6.76 -8.80
C LEU A 116 -8.29 7.79 -9.70
N ALA A 117 -8.51 7.45 -10.97
CA ALA A 117 -9.26 8.30 -11.91
C ALA A 117 -10.78 8.12 -11.81
N GLY A 118 -11.25 7.07 -11.14
CA GLY A 118 -12.67 6.75 -10.98
C GLY A 118 -13.24 7.18 -9.63
N THR A 119 -14.54 6.96 -9.46
CA THR A 119 -15.26 7.08 -8.17
C THR A 119 -15.51 5.71 -7.53
N ALA A 120 -14.75 4.69 -7.94
CA ALA A 120 -14.94 3.32 -7.48
C ALA A 120 -14.66 3.20 -5.97
N ARG A 121 -15.37 2.26 -5.31
CA ARG A 121 -15.04 1.85 -3.93
C ARG A 121 -13.65 1.23 -3.90
N SER A 122 -13.07 1.15 -2.69
CA SER A 122 -11.79 0.47 -2.45
C SER A 122 -11.73 -0.87 -3.22
N PRO A 123 -10.61 -1.16 -3.93
CA PRO A 123 -10.41 -2.41 -4.65
C PRO A 123 -10.15 -3.59 -3.71
N VAL A 124 -9.87 -3.34 -2.43
CA VAL A 124 -9.71 -4.36 -1.40
C VAL A 124 -11.11 -4.67 -0.85
N PRO A 125 -11.57 -5.93 -0.84
CA PRO A 125 -12.86 -6.28 -0.28
C PRO A 125 -12.82 -6.20 1.24
N GLU A 126 -13.98 -6.01 1.86
CA GLU A 126 -14.13 -6.15 3.30
C GLU A 126 -13.68 -7.56 3.75
N ALA A 127 -13.02 -7.65 4.91
CA ALA A 127 -12.45 -8.92 5.38
C ALA A 127 -13.53 -10.02 5.55
N ASP A 128 -14.77 -9.63 5.83
CA ASP A 128 -15.94 -10.52 5.97
C ASP A 128 -16.50 -11.02 4.61
N GLN A 129 -16.14 -10.37 3.50
CA GLN A 129 -16.58 -10.73 2.14
C GLN A 129 -15.56 -11.60 1.37
N ALA A 130 -14.34 -11.75 1.89
CA ALA A 130 -13.28 -12.55 1.27
C ALA A 130 -13.44 -14.08 1.49
N GLY A 131 -14.48 -14.49 2.24
CA GLY A 131 -14.81 -15.88 2.50
C GLY A 131 -16.22 -16.22 2.01
N MET A 132 -16.46 -16.21 0.71
CA MET A 132 -17.63 -16.90 0.15
C MET A 132 -17.15 -17.85 -0.97
N PRO A 133 -17.49 -19.15 -0.90
CA PRO A 133 -17.05 -20.18 -1.85
C PRO A 133 -17.63 -20.02 -3.25
#